data_AF-A0A4U1CNC6-F1
#
_entry.id   AF-A0A4U1CNC6-F1
#
_cell.length_a   1.000
_cell.length_b   1.000
_cell.length_c   1.000
_cell.angle_alpha   90.00
_cell.angle_beta   90.00
_cell.angle_gamma   90.00
#
_symmetry.space_group_name_H-M   'P 1'
#
loop_
_entity.id
_entity.type
_entity.pdbx_description
1 polymer ?
#
loop_
_entity_poly.entity_id
_entity_poly.type
_entity_poly.pdbx_seq_one_letter_code
_entity_poly.pdbx_strand_id
1 'polypeptide(L)'
;MDTLMEGMVVGKMFGVLVVREKGGTLGYLAAFSGKLAGENHHEGFVPPIFDGLVAGGFLNAGMEELSMMNEKIRSMKLSGDNSVADELQQLKLTRKNHSNALQYQIFDQYHFLNRYGQSKSLIEAFKDTAAGKPPAGAGECAAPKLLQYAFQQEMEPLALAEFWWGLSPKSDHWKHGRFYPPCLEKCAPILEHMLS
;
A
#
# COMPACT_ATOMS: atom_id res chain seq x y z
N MET A 1 -19.93 -25.56 7.74
CA MET A 1 -19.58 -25.55 6.31
C MET A 1 -18.44 -24.53 6.15
N ASP A 2 -17.32 -24.77 6.84
CA ASP A 2 -16.31 -23.71 7.10
C ASP A 2 -14.91 -24.33 7.28
N THR A 3 -14.58 -25.30 6.43
CA THR A 3 -13.36 -26.11 6.52
C THR A 3 -12.60 -26.19 5.19
N LEU A 4 -12.84 -25.26 4.25
CA LEU A 4 -12.22 -25.24 2.92
C LEU A 4 -11.44 -23.95 2.58
N MET A 5 -11.24 -23.04 3.54
CA MET A 5 -10.56 -21.74 3.29
C MET A 5 -9.12 -21.65 3.82
N GLU A 6 -8.55 -22.73 4.35
CA GLU A 6 -7.12 -22.78 4.69
C GLU A 6 -6.32 -23.16 3.44
N GLY A 7 -5.69 -22.16 2.80
CA GLY A 7 -4.78 -22.36 1.67
C GLY A 7 -5.22 -21.78 0.31
N MET A 8 -6.39 -21.14 0.21
CA MET A 8 -6.76 -20.43 -1.03
C MET A 8 -5.95 -19.13 -1.16
N VAL A 9 -4.99 -19.12 -2.09
CA VAL A 9 -4.21 -17.94 -2.43
C VAL A 9 -5.13 -16.92 -3.13
N VAL A 10 -5.50 -15.87 -2.40
CA VAL A 10 -6.21 -14.71 -2.95
C VAL A 10 -5.36 -14.05 -4.03
N GLY A 11 -6.00 -13.69 -5.14
CA GLY A 11 -5.37 -12.98 -6.25
C GLY A 11 -4.89 -11.57 -5.89
N LYS A 12 -4.24 -10.91 -6.86
CA LYS A 12 -3.74 -9.55 -6.73
C LYS A 12 -3.94 -8.73 -7.98
N MET A 13 -3.88 -7.41 -7.81
CA MET A 13 -3.77 -6.49 -8.93
C MET A 13 -2.34 -6.51 -9.46
N PHE A 14 -2.20 -6.73 -10.75
CA PHE A 14 -0.96 -6.58 -11.51
C PHE A 14 -1.10 -5.39 -12.45
N GLY A 15 0.02 -4.77 -12.79
CA GLY A 15 0.09 -3.68 -13.75
C GLY A 15 1.25 -3.89 -14.71
N VAL A 16 1.04 -3.50 -15.96
CA VAL A 16 2.06 -3.42 -17.00
C VAL A 16 2.06 -2.02 -17.57
N LEU A 17 3.25 -1.42 -17.65
CA LEU A 17 3.46 -0.11 -18.25
C LEU A 17 4.38 -0.26 -19.46
N VAL A 18 3.87 0.05 -20.65
CA VAL A 18 4.69 0.19 -21.85
C VAL A 18 5.45 1.50 -21.73
N VAL A 19 6.76 1.44 -21.97
CA VAL A 19 7.68 2.57 -21.83
C VAL A 19 8.55 2.72 -23.07
N ARG A 20 9.05 3.94 -23.30
CA ARG A 20 10.11 4.22 -24.26
C ARG A 20 11.33 4.74 -23.52
N GLU A 21 12.49 4.13 -23.78
CA GLU A 21 13.77 4.58 -23.24
C GLU A 21 14.32 5.76 -24.04
N LYS A 22 15.35 6.45 -23.51
CA LYS A 22 16.02 7.57 -24.18
C LYS A 22 16.51 7.26 -25.60
N GLY A 23 16.87 6.01 -25.88
CA GLY A 23 17.29 5.54 -27.21
C GLY A 23 16.14 5.30 -28.20
N GLY A 24 14.89 5.51 -27.80
CA GLY A 24 13.69 5.23 -28.61
C GLY A 24 13.22 3.77 -28.57
N THR A 25 13.98 2.88 -27.92
CA THR A 25 13.62 1.48 -27.72
C THR A 25 12.35 1.37 -26.88
N LEU A 26 11.42 0.52 -27.32
CA LEU A 26 10.23 0.17 -26.57
C LEU A 26 10.53 -0.97 -25.60
N GLY A 27 10.00 -0.84 -24.39
CA GLY A 27 10.05 -1.86 -23.35
C GLY A 27 8.77 -1.91 -22.53
N TYR A 28 8.78 -2.69 -21.47
CA TYR A 28 7.70 -2.72 -20.49
C TYR A 28 8.23 -2.89 -19.07
N LEU A 29 7.47 -2.38 -18.12
CA LEU A 29 7.65 -2.58 -16.69
C LEU A 29 6.46 -3.36 -16.14
N ALA A 30 6.68 -4.17 -15.11
CA ALA A 30 5.63 -4.91 -14.42
C ALA A 30 5.63 -4.61 -12.92
N ALA A 31 4.45 -4.56 -12.32
CA ALA A 31 4.27 -4.37 -10.87
C ALA A 31 3.06 -5.18 -10.37
N PHE A 32 2.99 -5.38 -9.05
CA PHE A 32 1.84 -5.93 -8.35
C PHE A 32 1.45 -5.04 -7.17
N SER A 33 0.21 -5.09 -6.69
CA SER A 33 -0.23 -4.30 -5.53
C SER A 33 0.22 -4.90 -4.19
N GLY A 34 0.79 -4.07 -3.31
CA GLY A 34 1.27 -4.50 -2.00
C GLY A 34 2.40 -5.54 -2.10
N LYS A 35 2.31 -6.60 -1.28
CA LYS A 35 3.24 -7.75 -1.27
C LYS A 35 2.76 -8.89 -2.15
N LEU A 36 3.68 -9.66 -2.73
CA LEU A 36 3.41 -10.93 -3.41
C LEU A 36 4.14 -12.05 -2.66
N ALA A 37 3.45 -13.14 -2.34
CA ALA A 37 4.01 -14.26 -1.56
C ALA A 37 4.71 -13.85 -0.24
N GLY A 38 4.28 -12.75 0.39
CA GLY A 38 4.85 -12.22 1.64
C GLY A 38 5.99 -11.21 1.44
N GLU A 39 6.47 -11.03 0.22
CA GLU A 39 7.65 -10.21 -0.10
C GLU A 39 7.28 -8.99 -0.97
N ASN A 40 8.12 -7.95 -0.89
CA ASN A 40 7.98 -6.74 -1.70
C ASN A 40 8.74 -6.79 -3.03
N HIS A 41 9.75 -7.66 -3.13
CA HIS A 41 10.67 -7.75 -4.28
C HIS A 41 10.53 -9.11 -4.95
N HIS A 42 10.41 -9.10 -6.27
CA HIS A 42 10.39 -10.30 -7.11
C HIS A 42 11.10 -9.97 -8.43
N GLU A 43 11.86 -10.92 -8.97
CA GLU A 43 12.54 -10.74 -10.26
C GLU A 43 11.52 -10.40 -11.38
N GLY A 44 11.89 -9.45 -12.24
CA GLY A 44 11.03 -8.98 -13.33
C GLY A 44 9.95 -7.95 -12.91
N PHE A 45 9.87 -7.58 -11.63
CA PHE A 45 8.96 -6.53 -11.14
C PHE A 45 9.74 -5.31 -10.65
N VAL A 46 9.13 -4.12 -10.80
CA VAL A 46 9.69 -2.89 -10.23
C VAL A 46 9.64 -2.91 -8.70
N PRO A 47 10.62 -2.29 -8.02
CA PRO A 47 10.69 -2.26 -6.56
C PRO A 47 9.50 -1.49 -5.94
N PRO A 48 9.24 -1.67 -4.63
CA PRO A 48 8.35 -0.77 -3.89
C PRO A 48 8.91 0.66 -3.87
N ILE A 49 8.03 1.65 -3.75
CA ILE A 49 8.44 3.06 -3.61
C ILE A 49 9.14 3.29 -2.28
N PHE A 50 8.60 2.67 -1.22
CA PHE A 50 9.20 2.63 0.10
C PHE A 50 9.16 1.19 0.61
N ASP A 51 10.30 0.70 1.07
CA ASP A 51 10.40 -0.64 1.62
C ASP A 51 10.34 -0.62 3.15
N GLY A 52 9.14 -0.82 3.67
CA GLY A 52 8.91 -0.89 5.11
C GLY A 52 9.37 -2.19 5.78
N LEU A 53 9.86 -3.19 5.03
CA LEU A 53 10.25 -4.50 5.57
C LEU A 53 11.70 -4.56 6.09
N VAL A 54 12.44 -3.44 6.06
CA VAL A 54 13.83 -3.41 6.54
C VAL A 54 13.89 -3.80 8.02
N ALA A 55 14.64 -4.86 8.33
CA ALA A 55 14.85 -5.33 9.69
C ALA A 55 15.43 -4.20 10.57
N GLY A 56 14.86 -4.00 11.77
CA GLY A 56 15.23 -2.90 12.66
C GLY A 56 14.64 -1.53 12.30
N GLY A 57 13.82 -1.42 11.24
CA GLY A 57 13.10 -0.18 10.92
C GLY A 57 12.01 0.16 11.94
N PHE A 58 11.63 1.44 12.00
CA PHE A 58 10.61 1.97 12.93
C PHE A 58 9.27 1.22 12.86
N LEU A 59 8.94 0.61 11.71
CA LEU A 59 7.72 -0.16 11.52
C LEU A 59 7.70 -1.46 12.31
N ASN A 60 8.82 -2.17 12.38
CA ASN A 60 8.86 -3.43 13.11
C ASN A 60 8.69 -3.19 14.62
N ALA A 61 9.44 -2.23 15.17
CA ALA A 61 9.29 -1.82 16.57
C ALA A 61 7.87 -1.30 16.86
N GLY A 62 7.34 -0.42 16.00
CA GLY A 62 5.99 0.11 16.17
C GLY A 62 4.90 -0.97 16.12
N MET A 63 5.05 -1.98 15.26
CA MET A 63 4.12 -3.11 15.17
C MET A 63 4.23 -4.07 16.37
N GLU A 64 5.43 -4.30 16.89
CA GLU A 64 5.66 -5.09 18.10
C GLU A 64 4.98 -4.45 19.31
N GLU A 65 5.12 -3.13 19.48
CA GLU A 65 4.42 -2.36 20.51
C GLU A 65 2.89 -2.49 20.37
N LEU A 66 2.36 -2.41 19.15
CA LEU A 66 0.93 -2.63 18.90
C LEU A 66 0.49 -4.05 19.28
N SER A 67 1.32 -5.07 19.01
CA SER A 67 1.03 -6.46 19.37
C SER A 67 0.94 -6.62 20.88
N MET A 68 1.92 -6.10 21.63
CA MET A 68 1.91 -6.12 23.10
C MET A 68 0.67 -5.43 23.68
N MET A 69 0.30 -4.25 23.15
CA MET A 69 -0.91 -3.55 23.58
C MET A 69 -2.18 -4.36 23.27
N ASN A 70 -2.26 -5.00 22.10
CA ASN A 70 -3.41 -5.83 21.72
C ASN A 70 -3.56 -7.04 22.65
N GLU A 71 -2.47 -7.70 23.00
CA GLU A 71 -2.44 -8.82 23.94
C GLU A 71 -2.90 -8.39 25.33
N LYS A 72 -2.39 -7.26 25.84
CA LYS A 72 -2.82 -6.70 27.13
C LYS A 72 -4.30 -6.29 27.12
N ILE A 73 -4.79 -5.66 26.04
CA ILE A 73 -6.22 -5.36 25.86
C ILE A 73 -7.06 -6.65 25.89
N ARG A 74 -6.58 -7.72 25.26
CA ARG A 74 -7.28 -9.01 25.22
C ARG A 74 -7.33 -9.65 26.60
N SER A 75 -6.23 -9.68 27.34
CA SER A 75 -6.19 -10.26 28.68
C SER A 75 -7.09 -9.51 29.67
N MET A 76 -7.06 -8.17 29.66
CA MET A 76 -7.93 -7.33 30.50
C MET A 76 -9.42 -7.48 30.16
N LYS A 77 -9.77 -7.73 28.90
CA LYS A 77 -11.17 -8.02 28.52
C LYS A 77 -11.64 -9.40 29.00
N LEU A 78 -10.73 -10.37 29.00
CA LEU A 78 -11.05 -11.74 29.40
C LEU A 78 -11.17 -11.92 30.92
N SER A 79 -10.49 -11.09 31.71
CA SER A 79 -10.60 -11.14 33.18
C SER A 79 -12.00 -10.77 33.69
N GLY A 80 -12.77 -9.99 32.92
CA GLY A 80 -14.11 -9.55 33.31
C GLY A 80 -14.15 -8.61 34.52
N ASP A 81 -12.99 -8.12 34.95
CA ASP A 81 -12.84 -7.24 36.10
C ASP A 81 -13.20 -5.80 35.73
N ASN A 82 -14.31 -5.29 36.29
CA ASN A 82 -14.74 -3.92 36.03
C ASN A 82 -13.83 -2.87 36.69
N SER A 83 -12.99 -3.23 37.65
CA SER A 83 -12.07 -2.29 38.31
C SER A 83 -10.98 -1.77 37.36
N VAL A 84 -10.69 -2.49 36.27
CA VAL A 84 -9.69 -2.10 35.26
C VAL A 84 -10.29 -1.37 34.04
N ALA A 85 -11.56 -0.95 34.11
CA ALA A 85 -12.26 -0.34 32.98
C ALA A 85 -11.56 0.94 32.47
N ASP A 86 -11.12 1.81 33.40
CA ASP A 86 -10.42 3.05 33.06
C ASP A 86 -9.05 2.78 32.44
N GLU A 87 -8.27 1.84 33.01
CA GLU A 87 -6.98 1.44 32.44
C GLU A 87 -7.15 0.86 31.03
N LEU A 88 -8.19 0.03 30.83
CA LEU A 88 -8.51 -0.55 29.52
C LEU A 88 -8.88 0.54 28.50
N GLN A 89 -9.62 1.57 28.92
CA GLN A 89 -9.95 2.70 28.06
C GLN A 89 -8.70 3.50 27.69
N GLN A 90 -7.83 3.79 28.65
CA GLN A 90 -6.56 4.48 28.40
C GLN A 90 -5.67 3.67 27.45
N LEU A 91 -5.54 2.37 27.66
CA LEU A 91 -4.74 1.51 26.80
C LEU A 91 -5.27 1.45 25.36
N LYS A 92 -6.59 1.41 25.17
CA LYS A 92 -7.20 1.51 23.82
C LYS A 92 -6.90 2.84 23.15
N LEU A 93 -6.92 3.94 23.91
CA LEU A 93 -6.60 5.28 23.40
C LEU A 93 -5.13 5.37 23.00
N THR A 94 -4.20 4.93 23.87
CA THR A 94 -2.77 4.86 23.58
C THR A 94 -2.51 4.03 22.32
N ARG A 95 -3.09 2.83 22.22
CA ARG A 95 -2.98 1.97 21.03
C ARG A 95 -3.48 2.65 19.76
N LYS A 96 -4.61 3.37 19.84
CA LYS A 96 -5.16 4.13 18.70
C LYS A 96 -4.21 5.26 18.28
N ASN A 97 -3.69 6.02 19.23
CA ASN A 97 -2.78 7.13 18.96
C ASN A 97 -1.47 6.63 18.36
N HIS A 98 -0.91 5.56 18.91
CA HIS A 98 0.30 4.92 18.39
C HIS A 98 0.10 4.40 16.96
N SER A 99 -1.00 3.69 16.70
CA SER A 99 -1.34 3.21 15.35
C SER A 99 -1.48 4.35 14.34
N ASN A 100 -2.06 5.49 14.75
CA ASN A 100 -2.18 6.66 13.87
C ASN A 100 -0.82 7.30 13.62
N ALA A 101 0.01 7.48 14.65
CA ALA A 101 1.34 8.05 14.53
C ALA A 101 2.23 7.21 13.61
N LEU A 102 2.21 5.89 13.79
CA LEU A 102 2.94 4.95 12.94
C LEU A 102 2.47 5.04 11.48
N GLN A 103 1.17 5.16 11.25
CA GLN A 103 0.61 5.32 9.90
C GLN A 103 1.05 6.65 9.25
N TYR A 104 1.12 7.74 10.00
CA TYR A 104 1.67 9.00 9.49
C TYR A 104 3.15 8.89 9.15
N GLN A 105 3.94 8.21 9.98
CA GLN A 105 5.35 7.94 9.67
C GLN A 105 5.50 7.12 8.39
N ILE A 106 4.63 6.14 8.13
CA ILE A 106 4.60 5.41 6.85
C ILE A 106 4.35 6.38 5.70
N PHE A 107 3.30 7.20 5.79
CA PHE A 107 2.91 8.09 4.71
C PHE A 107 4.00 9.12 4.37
N ASP A 108 4.74 9.58 5.36
CA ASP A 108 5.86 10.50 5.21
C ASP A 108 7.00 9.92 4.36
N GLN A 109 7.13 8.59 4.28
CA GLN A 109 8.16 7.97 3.46
C GLN A 109 7.83 7.93 1.96
N TYR A 110 6.56 8.17 1.58
CA TYR A 110 6.13 8.08 0.18
C TYR A 110 6.22 9.42 -0.53
N HIS A 111 7.06 9.46 -1.56
CA HIS A 111 7.23 10.61 -2.45
C HIS A 111 7.11 10.15 -3.90
N PHE A 112 6.40 10.92 -4.71
CA PHE A 112 6.09 10.58 -6.10
C PHE A 112 6.62 11.64 -7.04
N LEU A 113 7.33 11.20 -8.08
CA LEU A 113 7.76 12.05 -9.18
C LEU A 113 6.62 12.25 -10.18
N ASN A 114 6.56 13.43 -10.79
CA ASN A 114 5.82 13.63 -12.03
C ASN A 114 6.72 13.47 -13.26
N ARG A 115 6.13 13.64 -14.44
CA ARG A 115 6.84 13.52 -15.74
C ARG A 115 7.99 14.51 -15.92
N TYR A 116 8.05 15.57 -15.11
CA TYR A 116 9.12 16.57 -15.10
C TYR A 116 10.15 16.34 -13.97
N GLY A 117 10.04 15.23 -13.23
CA GLY A 117 10.93 14.92 -12.11
C GLY A 117 10.64 15.72 -10.84
N GLN A 118 9.48 16.39 -10.74
CA GLN A 118 9.09 17.12 -9.53
C GLN A 118 8.47 16.16 -8.51
N SER A 119 8.97 16.22 -7.27
CA SER A 119 8.51 15.38 -6.18
C SER A 119 7.31 15.99 -5.46
N LYS A 120 6.36 15.15 -5.03
CA LYS A 120 5.28 15.49 -4.09
C LYS A 120 5.08 14.35 -3.10
N SER A 121 4.93 14.67 -1.83
CA SER A 121 4.69 13.67 -0.78
C SER A 121 3.27 13.09 -0.87
N LEU A 122 3.08 11.89 -0.31
CA LEU A 122 1.75 11.28 -0.21
C LEU A 122 0.78 12.14 0.63
N ILE A 123 1.28 12.76 1.70
CA ILE A 123 0.46 13.61 2.57
C ILE A 123 -0.03 14.84 1.81
N GLU A 124 0.84 15.50 1.04
CA GLU A 124 0.47 16.64 0.20
C GLU A 124 -0.52 16.24 -0.89
N ALA A 125 -0.31 15.09 -1.54
CA ALA A 125 -1.21 14.61 -2.60
C ALA A 125 -2.66 14.40 -2.11
N PHE A 126 -2.86 14.15 -0.81
CA PHE A 126 -4.20 13.93 -0.24
C PHE A 126 -4.77 15.13 0.52
N LYS A 127 -4.02 16.24 0.63
CA LYS A 127 -4.40 17.39 1.47
C LYS A 127 -5.76 17.99 1.08
N ASP A 128 -6.04 18.08 -0.22
CA ASP A 128 -7.26 18.70 -0.74
C ASP A 128 -8.38 17.67 -1.04
N THR A 129 -8.18 16.40 -0.68
CA THR A 129 -9.23 15.38 -0.77
C THR A 129 -10.24 15.54 0.36
N ALA A 130 -11.46 15.01 0.18
CA ALA A 130 -12.50 15.06 1.22
C ALA A 130 -12.06 14.46 2.57
N ALA A 131 -11.15 13.48 2.56
CA ALA A 131 -10.61 12.88 3.78
C ALA A 131 -9.47 13.70 4.40
N GLY A 132 -8.82 14.59 3.64
CA GLY A 132 -7.67 15.39 4.06
C GLY A 132 -6.42 14.58 4.45
N LYS A 133 -6.44 13.25 4.24
CA LYS A 133 -5.35 12.33 4.57
C LYS A 133 -5.38 11.07 3.69
N PRO A 134 -4.23 10.43 3.47
CA PRO A 134 -4.18 9.19 2.70
C PRO A 134 -4.87 8.02 3.41
N PRO A 135 -5.56 7.13 2.68
CA PRO A 135 -6.03 5.86 3.22
C PRO A 135 -4.86 4.86 3.37
N ALA A 136 -5.04 3.84 4.21
CA ALA A 136 -4.05 2.77 4.39
C ALA A 136 -3.73 2.06 3.06
N GLY A 137 -2.45 1.83 2.79
CA GLY A 137 -1.94 1.22 1.57
C GLY A 137 -1.97 2.13 0.32
N ALA A 138 -2.24 3.43 0.48
CA ALA A 138 -1.99 4.38 -0.60
C ALA A 138 -0.49 4.43 -0.93
N GLY A 139 -0.15 4.47 -2.22
CA GLY A 139 1.23 4.36 -2.71
C GLY A 139 1.72 2.95 -3.03
N GLU A 140 0.99 1.90 -2.62
CA GLU A 140 1.41 0.50 -2.84
C GLU A 140 0.78 -0.16 -4.10
N CYS A 141 -0.06 0.57 -4.83
CA CYS A 141 -0.72 0.08 -6.05
C CYS A 141 0.27 -0.10 -7.22
N ALA A 142 -0.10 -0.90 -8.22
CA ALA A 142 0.82 -1.20 -9.33
C ALA A 142 1.10 0.06 -10.19
N ALA A 143 0.07 0.81 -10.57
CA ALA A 143 0.20 2.04 -11.35
C ALA A 143 1.23 3.06 -10.80
N PRO A 144 1.15 3.55 -9.54
CA PRO A 144 2.12 4.50 -9.03
C PRO A 144 3.54 3.92 -8.96
N LYS A 145 3.72 2.63 -8.66
CA LYS A 145 5.06 1.99 -8.67
C LYS A 145 5.69 1.99 -10.06
N LEU A 146 4.90 1.66 -11.08
CA LEU A 146 5.35 1.64 -12.47
C LEU A 146 5.78 3.03 -12.94
N LEU A 147 4.94 4.04 -12.69
CA LEU A 147 5.24 5.42 -13.08
C LEU A 147 6.43 5.98 -12.30
N GLN A 148 6.53 5.69 -11.00
CA GLN A 148 7.64 6.16 -10.17
C GLN A 148 8.96 5.62 -10.71
N TYR A 149 9.03 4.32 -11.00
CA TYR A 149 10.21 3.71 -11.56
C TYR A 149 10.53 4.27 -12.96
N ALA A 150 9.52 4.40 -13.83
CA ALA A 150 9.71 4.98 -15.16
C ALA A 150 10.32 6.38 -15.08
N PHE A 151 9.80 7.27 -14.23
CA PHE A 151 10.32 8.63 -14.08
C PHE A 151 11.71 8.66 -13.43
N GLN A 152 11.99 7.81 -12.45
CA GLN A 152 13.33 7.68 -11.85
C GLN A 152 14.39 7.26 -12.87
N GLN A 153 14.01 6.45 -13.86
CA GLN A 153 14.89 6.00 -14.95
C GLN A 153 14.77 6.87 -16.20
N GLU A 154 14.07 8.01 -16.13
CA GLU A 154 13.86 8.93 -17.25
C GLU A 154 13.27 8.27 -18.51
N MET A 155 12.40 7.26 -18.31
CA MET A 155 11.63 6.61 -19.37
C MET A 155 10.33 7.36 -19.62
N GLU A 156 9.87 7.35 -20.87
CA GLU A 156 8.57 7.91 -21.28
C GLU A 156 7.46 6.84 -21.11
N PRO A 157 6.48 7.03 -20.22
CA PRO A 157 5.33 6.14 -20.11
C PRO A 157 4.40 6.31 -21.32
N LEU A 158 4.01 5.20 -21.96
CA LEU A 158 3.16 5.21 -23.16
C LEU A 158 1.76 4.67 -22.94
N ALA A 159 1.64 3.53 -22.27
CA ALA A 159 0.35 2.87 -22.05
C ALA A 159 0.38 2.02 -20.78
N LEU A 160 -0.63 2.20 -19.92
CA LEU A 160 -0.78 1.47 -18.66
C LEU A 160 -1.99 0.55 -18.74
N ALA A 161 -1.83 -0.68 -18.27
CA ALA A 161 -2.94 -1.59 -18.01
C ALA A 161 -2.78 -2.23 -16.62
N GLU A 162 -3.87 -2.27 -15.86
CA GLU A 162 -3.96 -3.05 -14.62
C GLU A 162 -5.01 -4.15 -14.76
N PHE A 163 -4.73 -5.31 -14.17
CA PHE A 163 -5.63 -6.47 -14.22
C PHE A 163 -5.52 -7.32 -12.95
N TRP A 164 -6.63 -8.00 -12.62
CA TRP A 164 -6.66 -8.90 -11.48
C TRP A 164 -6.22 -10.31 -11.87
N TRP A 165 -5.29 -10.89 -11.11
CA TRP A 165 -4.83 -12.25 -11.32
C TRP A 165 -4.97 -13.11 -10.06
N GLY A 166 -5.85 -14.11 -10.15
CA GLY A 166 -6.07 -15.12 -9.12
C GLY A 166 -7.48 -15.09 -8.58
N LEU A 167 -7.70 -15.81 -7.47
CA LEU A 167 -9.02 -15.90 -6.85
C LEU A 167 -9.47 -14.52 -6.37
N SER A 168 -10.73 -14.21 -6.61
CA SER A 168 -11.37 -13.06 -5.99
C SER A 168 -11.32 -13.24 -4.46
N PRO A 169 -11.17 -12.16 -3.69
CA PRO A 169 -11.33 -12.24 -2.25
C PRO A 169 -12.82 -12.45 -1.92
N LYS A 170 -13.31 -11.85 -0.85
CA LYS A 170 -14.72 -11.98 -0.41
C LYS A 170 -15.76 -11.34 -1.34
N SER A 171 -15.35 -10.65 -2.41
CA SER A 171 -16.26 -9.96 -3.34
C SER A 171 -16.13 -10.47 -4.76
N ASP A 172 -17.26 -10.54 -5.48
CA ASP A 172 -17.31 -10.92 -6.91
C ASP A 172 -16.88 -9.80 -7.87
N HIS A 173 -16.40 -8.68 -7.32
CA HIS A 173 -15.99 -7.51 -8.10
C HIS A 173 -14.73 -7.79 -8.91
N TRP A 174 -13.72 -8.36 -8.25
CA TRP A 174 -12.44 -8.70 -8.86
C TRP A 174 -12.59 -9.99 -9.62
N LYS A 175 -12.25 -10.03 -10.90
CA LYS A 175 -12.39 -11.22 -11.74
C LYS A 175 -11.05 -11.53 -12.37
N HIS A 176 -10.62 -12.79 -12.25
CA HIS A 176 -9.38 -13.27 -12.84
C HIS A 176 -9.30 -12.88 -14.33
N GLY A 177 -8.17 -12.31 -14.76
CA GLY A 177 -7.90 -11.88 -16.13
C GLY A 177 -8.62 -10.60 -16.56
N ARG A 178 -9.44 -9.98 -15.69
CA ARG A 178 -10.17 -8.75 -16.02
C ARG A 178 -9.32 -7.52 -15.75
N PHE A 179 -9.41 -6.56 -16.68
CA PHE A 179 -8.76 -5.26 -16.58
C PHE A 179 -9.60 -4.28 -15.74
N TYR A 180 -8.90 -3.47 -14.97
CA TYR A 180 -9.46 -2.42 -14.11
C TYR A 180 -8.61 -1.17 -14.22
N PRO A 181 -9.22 0.03 -14.14
CA PRO A 181 -8.45 1.26 -14.01
C PRO A 181 -7.81 1.37 -12.62
N PRO A 182 -6.79 2.23 -12.46
CA PRO A 182 -6.29 2.60 -11.15
C PRO A 182 -7.40 3.06 -10.21
N CYS A 183 -7.32 2.67 -8.95
CA CYS A 183 -8.41 2.93 -8.01
C CYS A 183 -8.57 4.43 -7.71
N LEU A 184 -9.82 4.89 -7.63
CA LEU A 184 -10.13 6.30 -7.40
C LEU A 184 -9.72 6.76 -5.98
N GLU A 185 -9.93 5.91 -4.98
CA GLU A 185 -9.71 6.28 -3.58
C GLU A 185 -8.23 6.45 -3.21
N LYS A 186 -7.34 5.61 -3.77
CA LYS A 186 -5.91 5.59 -3.39
C LYS A 186 -4.99 6.10 -4.48
N CYS A 187 -5.30 5.86 -5.76
CA CYS A 187 -4.41 6.23 -6.85
C CYS A 187 -4.72 7.62 -7.40
N ALA A 188 -5.98 8.04 -7.51
CA ALA A 188 -6.31 9.26 -8.25
C ALA A 188 -5.56 10.53 -7.78
N PRO A 189 -5.46 10.85 -6.47
CA PRO A 189 -4.74 12.04 -6.02
C PRO A 189 -3.23 11.95 -6.26
N ILE A 190 -2.67 10.74 -6.25
CA ILE A 190 -1.26 10.48 -6.56
C ILE A 190 -1.04 10.68 -8.05
N LEU A 191 -1.88 10.06 -8.89
CA LEU A 191 -1.75 10.08 -10.34
C LEU A 191 -2.01 11.47 -10.94
N GLU A 192 -2.85 12.28 -10.30
CA GLU A 192 -3.04 13.69 -10.67
C GLU A 192 -1.71 14.44 -10.65
N HIS A 193 -0.88 14.22 -9.63
CA HIS A 193 0.48 14.75 -9.60
C HIS A 193 1.37 14.08 -10.64
N MET A 194 1.42 12.74 -10.65
CA MET A 194 2.39 11.99 -11.47
C MET A 194 2.25 12.26 -12.97
N LEU A 195 1.02 12.50 -13.44
CA LEU A 195 0.70 12.75 -14.85
C LEU A 195 0.68 14.24 -15.21
N SER A 196 0.82 15.14 -14.24
CA SER A 196 0.93 16.59 -14.47
C SER A 196 2.22 16.98 -15.16
#